data_AF-A0A952LEZ5-F1
#
_entry.id   AF-A0A952LEZ5-F1
#
_cell.length_a   1.000
_cell.length_b   1.000
_cell.length_c   1.000
_cell.angle_alpha   90.00
_cell.angle_beta   90.00
_cell.angle_gamma   90.00
#
_symmetry.space_group_name_H-M   'P 1'
#
loop_
_entity.id
_entity.type
_entity.pdbx_description
1 polymer ?
#
loop_
_entity_poly.entity_id
_entity_poly.type
_entity_poly.pdbx_seq_one_letter_code
_entity_poly.pdbx_strand_id
1 'polypeptide(L)'
;VVVQGDTAVLKGTVKDQSIFEKAVIAVGNTLGVSKVQADELQVAPQAGQAAAPAKEPTFYTVQKGDNLWKIAEKSYGKGQGAKNNVIFEANRPMLTHPDKIYPGQVLRIPALT
;
A
#
# COMPACT_ATOMS: atom_id res chain seq x y z
N VAL A 1 -9.18 10.01 11.59
CA VAL A 1 -9.49 10.15 10.15
C VAL A 1 -10.60 11.16 10.02
N VAL A 2 -10.47 12.11 9.10
CA VAL A 2 -11.53 13.08 8.77
C VAL A 2 -11.86 12.93 7.28
N VAL A 3 -13.13 12.86 6.91
CA VAL A 3 -13.55 12.77 5.50
C VAL A 3 -14.08 14.14 5.07
N GLN A 4 -13.53 14.69 3.99
CA GLN A 4 -13.93 15.96 3.37
C GLN A 4 -14.36 15.68 1.93
N GLY A 5 -15.68 15.63 1.68
CA GLY A 5 -16.21 15.16 0.41
C GLY A 5 -15.84 13.69 0.17
N ASP A 6 -15.10 13.41 -0.90
CA ASP A 6 -14.55 12.09 -1.25
C ASP A 6 -13.07 11.92 -0.86
N THR A 7 -12.48 12.91 -0.17
CA THR A 7 -11.09 12.88 0.28
C THR A 7 -11.01 12.51 1.75
N ALA A 8 -10.24 11.48 2.06
CA ALA A 8 -9.95 11.06 3.44
C ALA A 8 -8.60 11.61 3.91
N VAL A 9 -8.61 12.33 5.02
CA VAL A 9 -7.41 12.90 5.64
C VAL A 9 -7.00 12.07 6.86
N LEU A 10 -5.79 11.52 6.80
CA LEU A 10 -5.15 10.78 7.89
C LEU A 10 -4.26 11.72 8.69
N LYS A 11 -4.45 11.72 10.02
CA LYS A 11 -3.71 12.55 10.97
C LYS A 11 -3.25 11.72 12.15
N GLY A 12 -2.10 12.05 12.72
CA GLY A 12 -1.60 11.46 13.97
C GLY A 12 -0.23 10.81 13.82
N THR A 13 0.11 9.91 14.75
CA THR A 13 1.40 9.20 14.75
C THR A 13 1.19 7.69 14.76
N VAL A 14 1.88 6.97 13.87
CA VAL A 14 1.93 5.51 13.83
C VAL A 14 3.28 4.99 14.30
N LYS A 15 3.34 3.75 14.78
CA LYS A 15 4.57 3.19 15.39
C LYS A 15 5.67 2.91 14.37
N ASP A 16 5.31 2.62 13.13
CA ASP A 16 6.23 2.24 12.07
C ASP A 16 5.62 2.49 10.68
N GLN A 17 6.48 2.46 9.67
CA GLN A 17 6.14 2.69 8.27
C GLN A 17 5.13 1.65 7.71
N SER A 18 5.15 0.41 8.20
CA SER A 18 4.22 -0.62 7.75
C SER A 18 2.78 -0.29 8.18
N ILE A 19 2.60 0.24 9.40
CA ILE A 19 1.30 0.71 9.88
C ILE A 19 0.84 1.93 9.08
N PHE A 20 1.74 2.86 8.75
CA PHE A 20 1.43 4.01 7.90
C PHE A 20 0.80 3.56 6.58
N GLU A 21 1.50 2.69 5.85
CA GLU A 21 1.07 2.23 4.52
C GLU A 21 -0.24 1.44 4.57
N LYS A 22 -0.40 0.59 5.60
CA LYS A 22 -1.64 -0.15 5.82
C LYS A 22 -2.82 0.78 6.10
N ALA A 23 -2.62 1.86 6.86
CA ALA A 23 -3.67 2.84 7.13
C ALA A 23 -4.10 3.56 5.85
N VAL A 24 -3.14 3.97 5.01
CA VAL A 24 -3.41 4.60 3.70
C VAL A 24 -4.24 3.68 2.81
N ILE A 25 -3.84 2.41 2.70
CA ILE A 25 -4.53 1.41 1.87
C ILE A 25 -5.94 1.11 2.40
N ALA A 26 -6.08 0.93 3.72
CA ALA A 26 -7.37 0.66 4.35
C ALA A 26 -8.40 1.71 3.97
N VAL A 27 -7.99 2.98 4.11
CA VAL A 27 -8.85 4.13 3.90
C VAL A 27 -9.09 4.36 2.42
N GLY A 28 -8.06 4.23 1.57
CA GLY A 28 -8.19 4.39 0.13
C GLY A 28 -9.08 3.34 -0.54
N ASN A 29 -9.14 2.13 0.02
CA ASN A 29 -10.02 1.06 -0.46
C ASN A 29 -11.44 1.11 0.14
N THR A 30 -11.79 2.18 0.86
CA THR A 30 -13.13 2.36 1.42
C THR A 30 -14.07 2.98 0.38
N LEU A 31 -15.28 2.43 0.25
CA LEU A 31 -16.29 2.96 -0.68
C LEU A 31 -16.58 4.45 -0.40
N GLY A 32 -16.53 5.27 -1.45
CA GLY A 32 -16.75 6.72 -1.37
C GLY A 32 -15.49 7.55 -1.14
N VAL A 33 -14.33 6.91 -0.99
CA VAL A 33 -13.03 7.59 -0.92
C VAL A 33 -12.35 7.53 -2.29
N SER A 34 -12.17 8.68 -2.93
CA SER A 34 -11.42 8.82 -4.19
C SER A 34 -9.96 9.18 -3.97
N LYS A 35 -9.65 9.81 -2.83
CA LYS A 35 -8.30 10.30 -2.51
C LYS A 35 -7.99 10.16 -1.02
N VAL A 36 -6.74 9.80 -0.70
CA VAL A 36 -6.23 9.82 0.67
C VAL A 36 -5.12 10.87 0.77
N GLN A 37 -5.22 11.76 1.76
CA GLN A 37 -4.17 12.68 2.16
C GLN A 37 -3.57 12.21 3.48
N ALA A 38 -2.25 12.07 3.53
CA ALA A 38 -1.52 11.55 4.68
C ALA A 38 -0.37 12.46 5.12
N ASP A 39 -0.34 13.71 4.65
CA ASP A 39 0.69 14.71 4.96
C ASP A 39 0.77 15.02 6.47
N GLU A 40 -0.34 14.81 7.19
CA GLU A 40 -0.45 15.03 8.64
C GLU A 40 -0.31 13.72 9.46
N LEU A 41 -0.01 12.60 8.80
CA LEU A 41 0.27 11.32 9.45
C LEU A 41 1.79 11.12 9.54
N GLN A 42 2.31 10.89 10.74
CA GLN A 42 3.74 10.77 11.00
C GLN A 42 4.09 9.35 11.47
N VAL A 43 5.29 8.88 11.12
CA VAL A 43 5.85 7.66 11.70
C VAL A 43 6.70 8.05 12.92
N ALA A 44 6.44 7.43 14.06
CA ALA A 44 7.20 7.65 15.27
C ALA A 44 8.68 7.32 15.03
N PRO A 45 9.62 8.16 15.46
CA PRO A 45 11.03 7.82 15.41
C PRO A 45 11.28 6.58 16.28
N GLN A 46 11.75 5.50 15.66
CA GLN A 46 12.07 4.26 16.35
C GLN A 46 13.42 4.41 17.05
N ALA A 47 13.42 4.41 18.39
CA ALA A 47 14.65 4.49 19.18
C ALA A 47 15.56 3.29 18.87
N GLY A 48 16.78 3.55 18.41
CA GLY A 48 17.82 2.54 18.18
C GLY A 48 17.92 1.97 16.77
N GLN A 49 17.11 2.43 15.81
CA GLN A 49 17.29 2.12 14.39
C GLN A 49 17.76 3.39 13.69
N ALA A 50 19.01 3.41 13.20
CA ALA A 50 19.41 4.38 12.22
C ALA A 50 18.38 4.32 11.09
N ALA A 51 17.74 5.44 10.80
CA ALA A 51 16.77 5.55 9.72
C ALA A 51 17.51 5.23 8.41
N ALA A 52 17.58 3.94 8.06
CA ALA A 52 17.79 3.55 6.68
C ALA A 52 16.72 4.33 5.91
N PRO A 53 17.07 5.05 4.83
CA PRO A 53 16.08 5.74 4.04
C PRO A 53 15.07 4.67 3.60
N ALA A 54 13.92 4.64 4.26
CA ALA A 54 12.84 3.73 3.91
C ALA A 54 12.46 4.18 2.51
N LYS A 55 12.80 3.36 1.50
CA LYS A 55 12.40 3.62 0.12
C LYS A 55 10.93 3.98 0.14
N GLU A 56 10.59 5.08 -0.53
CA GLU A 56 9.22 5.58 -0.52
C GLU A 56 8.25 4.46 -0.90
N PRO A 57 7.13 4.34 -0.17
CA PRO A 57 6.18 3.28 -0.41
C PRO A 57 5.58 3.44 -1.81
N THR A 58 5.72 2.39 -2.63
CA THR A 58 5.12 2.35 -3.95
C THR A 58 3.73 1.74 -3.83
N PHE A 59 2.72 2.43 -4.37
CA PHE A 59 1.35 1.93 -4.44
C PHE A 59 0.94 1.70 -5.89
N TYR A 60 0.16 0.66 -6.12
CA TYR A 60 -0.39 0.35 -7.45
C TYR A 60 -1.90 0.21 -7.37
N THR A 61 -2.61 0.88 -8.29
CA THR A 61 -4.06 0.73 -8.44
C THR A 61 -4.34 -0.37 -9.45
N VAL A 62 -5.01 -1.43 -9.02
CA VAL A 62 -5.37 -2.59 -9.84
C VAL A 62 -6.23 -2.16 -11.02
N GLN A 63 -5.86 -2.59 -12.22
CA GLN A 63 -6.61 -2.32 -13.45
C GLN A 63 -7.44 -3.53 -13.87
N LYS A 64 -8.43 -3.31 -14.75
CA LYS A 64 -9.24 -4.41 -15.31
C LYS A 64 -8.35 -5.42 -16.04
N GLY A 65 -8.41 -6.69 -15.62
CA GLY A 65 -7.63 -7.79 -16.21
C GLY A 65 -6.24 -8.00 -15.61
N ASP A 66 -5.88 -7.24 -14.58
CA ASP A 66 -4.68 -7.50 -13.79
C ASP A 66 -4.84 -8.75 -12.91
N ASN A 67 -3.71 -9.40 -12.64
CA ASN A 67 -3.51 -10.37 -11.57
C ASN A 67 -2.18 -10.02 -10.88
N LEU A 68 -1.90 -10.59 -9.70
CA LEU A 68 -0.69 -10.23 -8.95
C LEU A 68 0.61 -10.52 -9.74
N TRP A 69 0.62 -11.54 -10.60
CA TRP A 69 1.76 -11.83 -11.48
C TRP A 69 2.05 -10.66 -12.43
N LYS A 70 1.04 -10.21 -13.17
CA LYS A 70 1.16 -9.08 -14.11
C LYS A 70 1.55 -7.80 -13.37
N ILE A 71 1.00 -7.57 -12.17
CA ILE A 71 1.34 -6.40 -11.36
C ILE A 71 2.80 -6.46 -10.92
N ALA A 72 3.27 -7.63 -10.50
CA ALA A 72 4.68 -7.83 -10.17
C ALA A 72 5.58 -7.58 -11.39
N GLU A 73 5.23 -8.06 -12.58
CA GLU A 73 6.01 -7.77 -13.80
C GLU A 73 5.98 -6.29 -14.19
N LYS A 74 4.84 -5.61 -14.04
CA LYS A 74 4.72 -4.17 -14.28
C LYS A 74 5.54 -3.34 -13.30
N SER A 75 5.65 -3.78 -12.04
CA SER A 75 6.28 -3.01 -10.97
C SER A 75 7.77 -3.31 -10.80
N TYR A 76 8.17 -4.56 -11.02
CA TYR A 76 9.55 -5.03 -10.79
C TYR A 76 10.30 -5.35 -12.09
N GLY A 77 9.60 -5.35 -13.23
CA GLY A 77 10.17 -5.66 -14.54
C GLY A 77 9.72 -7.01 -15.10
N LYS A 78 9.80 -7.14 -16.43
CA LYS A 78 9.41 -8.36 -17.17
C LYS A 78 10.14 -9.60 -16.63
N GLY A 79 9.40 -10.70 -16.40
CA GLY A 79 9.95 -11.93 -15.84
C GLY A 79 9.96 -11.99 -14.30
N GLN A 80 9.67 -10.90 -13.61
CA GLN A 80 9.59 -10.87 -12.14
C GLN A 80 8.22 -11.28 -11.58
N GLY A 81 7.35 -11.90 -12.38
CA GLY A 81 6.01 -12.24 -11.94
C GLY A 81 5.96 -13.20 -10.76
N ALA A 82 6.99 -14.01 -10.54
CA ALA A 82 7.15 -14.86 -9.35
C ALA A 82 7.20 -14.05 -8.03
N LYS A 83 7.50 -12.75 -8.09
CA LYS A 83 7.48 -11.84 -6.92
C LYS A 83 6.06 -11.43 -6.50
N ASN A 84 5.02 -11.97 -7.15
CA ASN A 84 3.63 -11.77 -6.75
C ASN A 84 3.34 -12.13 -5.28
N ASN A 85 4.01 -13.15 -4.73
CA ASN A 85 3.88 -13.53 -3.33
C ASN A 85 4.34 -12.42 -2.38
N VAL A 86 5.37 -11.65 -2.77
CA VAL A 86 5.86 -10.53 -1.95
C VAL A 86 4.80 -9.43 -1.85
N ILE A 87 4.09 -9.16 -2.96
CA ILE A 87 2.95 -8.23 -2.98
C ILE A 87 1.82 -8.78 -2.12
N PHE A 88 1.47 -10.07 -2.25
CA PHE A 88 0.41 -10.69 -1.46
C PHE A 88 0.64 -10.54 0.05
N GLU A 89 1.81 -10.95 0.53
CA GLU A 89 2.17 -10.89 1.96
C GLU A 89 2.18 -9.46 2.50
N ALA A 90 2.68 -8.51 1.71
CA ALA A 90 2.73 -7.09 2.10
C ALA A 90 1.33 -6.47 2.30
N ASN A 91 0.30 -7.02 1.67
CA ASN A 91 -1.08 -6.55 1.74
C ASN A 91 -1.96 -7.36 2.72
N ARG A 92 -1.41 -8.36 3.42
CA ARG A 92 -2.14 -9.06 4.49
C ARG A 92 -2.32 -8.16 5.72
N PRO A 93 -3.45 -8.26 6.44
CA PRO A 93 -4.56 -9.21 6.24
C PRO A 93 -5.65 -8.72 5.25
N MET A 94 -5.50 -7.54 4.66
CA MET A 94 -6.53 -6.92 3.81
C MET A 94 -6.74 -7.68 2.50
N LEU A 95 -5.66 -8.20 1.91
CA LEU A 95 -5.73 -9.16 0.82
C LEU A 95 -5.69 -10.58 1.39
N THR A 96 -6.83 -11.26 1.37
CA THR A 96 -6.98 -12.59 2.00
C THR A 96 -6.60 -13.75 1.08
N HIS A 97 -6.63 -13.54 -0.23
CA HIS A 97 -6.27 -14.53 -1.25
C HIS A 97 -5.56 -13.84 -2.42
N PRO A 98 -4.51 -14.44 -3.02
CA PRO A 98 -3.74 -13.81 -4.09
C PRO A 98 -4.59 -13.42 -5.31
N ASP A 99 -5.61 -14.23 -5.64
CA ASP A 99 -6.50 -13.95 -6.77
C ASP A 99 -7.67 -13.00 -6.46
N LYS A 100 -7.88 -12.61 -5.20
CA LYS A 100 -9.01 -11.75 -4.79
C LYS A 100 -8.63 -10.27 -4.83
N ILE A 101 -8.24 -9.82 -6.03
CA ILE A 101 -8.01 -8.40 -6.31
C ILE A 101 -9.06 -7.88 -7.29
N TYR A 102 -9.44 -6.60 -7.16
CA TYR A 102 -10.49 -6.00 -7.97
C TYR A 102 -10.02 -4.69 -8.63
N PRO A 103 -10.52 -4.32 -9.82
CA PRO A 103 -10.18 -3.04 -10.42
C PRO A 103 -10.50 -1.86 -9.49
N GLY A 104 -9.57 -0.91 -9.38
CA GLY A 104 -9.65 0.22 -8.47
C GLY A 104 -9.07 -0.04 -7.08
N GLN A 105 -8.79 -1.30 -6.71
CA GLN A 105 -8.13 -1.61 -5.43
C GLN A 105 -6.68 -1.12 -5.43
N VAL A 106 -6.27 -0.41 -4.39
CA VAL A 106 -4.89 0.02 -4.18
C VAL A 106 -4.12 -1.05 -3.38
N LEU A 107 -2.96 -1.45 -3.89
CA LEU A 107 -2.05 -2.43 -3.28
C LEU A 107 -0.71 -1.79 -2.95
N ARG A 108 -0.12 -2.20 -1.82
CA ARG A 108 1.27 -1.97 -1.46
C ARG A 108 2.19 -2.76 -2.38
N ILE A 109 3.20 -2.11 -2.95
CA ILE A 109 4.24 -2.74 -3.75
C ILE A 109 5.59 -2.57 -3.02
N PRO A 110 6.05 -3.58 -2.27
CA PRO A 110 7.32 -3.49 -1.54
C PRO A 110 8.51 -3.50 -2.49
N ALA A 111 9.60 -2.80 -2.15
CA ALA A 111 10.85 -2.88 -2.91
C ALA A 111 11.46 -4.30 -2.79
N LEU A 112 12.02 -4.81 -3.89
CA LEU A 112 12.84 -6.03 -3.86
C LEU A 112 14.19 -5.67 -3.25
N THR A 113 14.53 -6.29 -2.12
CA THR A 113 15.86 -6.24 -1.49
C THR A 113 16.80 -7.24 -2.14
#